data_AF-A0A0F9QT93-F1
#
_entry.id   AF-A0A0F9QT93-F1
#
_cell.length_a   1.000
_cell.length_b   1.000
_cell.length_c   1.000
_cell.angle_alpha   90.00
_cell.angle_beta   90.00
_cell.angle_gamma   90.00
#
_symmetry.space_group_name_H-M   'P 1'
#
loop_
_entity.id
_entity.type
_entity.pdbx_description
1 polymer ?
#
loop_
_entity_poly.entity_id
_entity_poly.type
_entity_poly.pdbx_seq_one_letter_code
_entity_poly.pdbx_strand_id
1 'polypeptide(L)'
;MPGIGADIKGLAGHGNPAALGRRVRRFGQALGTDLGTAAWDIFEIDGGDILVTSLYGIVTTLIAGGAPVPRVQFTPDGGALTPMCAAAADIITDAIDTIYTWDGAIASLLAPAGVASVGVGHAGFSVNYQILVPGVISITDANAAATGGVIDWILHYVPLDTDSIVTPQYA
;
A
#
# COMPACT_ATOMS: atom_id res chain seq x y z
N MET A 1 12.15 -42.38 -15.74
CA MET A 1 12.83 -41.11 -15.39
C MET A 1 11.86 -40.30 -14.53
N PRO A 2 12.16 -40.02 -13.26
CA PRO A 2 11.31 -39.19 -12.42
C PRO A 2 11.32 -37.76 -12.98
N GLY A 3 10.15 -37.14 -13.08
CA GLY A 3 9.99 -35.80 -13.66
C GLY A 3 10.73 -34.74 -12.85
N ILE A 4 11.36 -33.80 -13.57
CA ILE A 4 11.93 -32.56 -13.03
C ILE A 4 10.79 -31.84 -12.30
N GLY A 5 10.72 -31.99 -10.97
CA GLY A 5 9.67 -31.38 -10.15
C GLY A 5 9.23 -32.21 -8.94
N ALA A 6 9.50 -33.52 -8.90
CA ALA A 6 9.09 -34.35 -7.76
C ALA A 6 9.95 -34.14 -6.49
N ASP A 7 11.19 -33.63 -6.65
CA ASP A 7 12.18 -33.54 -5.58
C ASP A 7 12.47 -32.10 -5.09
N ILE A 8 11.68 -31.10 -5.52
CA ILE A 8 11.77 -29.76 -4.90
C ILE A 8 11.07 -29.81 -3.55
N LYS A 9 11.82 -30.31 -2.56
CA LYS A 9 11.50 -30.32 -1.13
C LYS A 9 11.39 -28.88 -0.65
N GLY A 10 10.21 -28.30 -0.88
CA GLY A 10 9.88 -26.88 -0.68
C GLY A 10 8.62 -26.43 -1.41
N LEU A 11 8.21 -27.12 -2.48
CA LEU A 11 6.95 -26.81 -3.17
C LEU A 11 5.75 -27.68 -2.71
N ALA A 12 6.04 -28.82 -2.08
CA ALA A 12 5.05 -29.73 -1.48
C ALA A 12 5.15 -29.78 0.06
N GLY A 13 5.55 -28.67 0.68
CA GLY A 13 5.71 -28.57 2.13
C GLY A 13 4.58 -27.79 2.76
N HIS A 14 4.00 -28.34 3.82
CA HIS A 14 3.19 -27.62 4.82
C HIS A 14 3.98 -26.55 5.62
N GLY A 15 5.02 -25.97 5.00
CA GLY A 15 5.79 -24.84 5.49
C GLY A 15 5.41 -23.64 4.66
N ASN A 16 4.86 -22.64 5.33
CA ASN A 16 4.31 -21.40 4.79
C ASN A 16 5.07 -20.89 3.52
N PRO A 17 4.46 -20.89 2.32
CA PRO A 17 5.06 -20.30 1.11
C PRO A 17 5.34 -18.79 1.23
N ALA A 18 5.05 -18.18 2.38
CA ALA A 18 5.31 -16.79 2.71
C ALA A 18 6.77 -16.42 3.06
N ALA A 19 7.75 -17.32 2.94
CA ALA A 19 9.15 -16.98 3.24
C ALA A 19 9.69 -15.79 2.40
N LEU A 20 9.02 -15.44 1.30
CA LEU A 20 9.33 -14.29 0.44
C LEU A 20 8.27 -13.18 0.45
N GLY A 21 7.24 -13.30 1.30
CA GLY A 21 6.09 -12.40 1.34
C GLY A 21 5.03 -12.68 0.26
N ARG A 22 3.80 -12.24 0.53
CA ARG A 22 2.64 -12.22 -0.38
C ARG A 22 2.46 -10.81 -0.91
N ARG A 23 2.02 -10.69 -2.16
CA ARG A 23 1.69 -9.42 -2.81
C ARG A 23 0.18 -9.31 -3.04
N VAL A 24 -0.40 -8.19 -2.65
CA VAL A 24 -1.80 -7.83 -2.93
C VAL A 24 -1.82 -6.47 -3.62
N ARG A 25 -2.66 -6.32 -4.64
CA ARG A 25 -2.81 -5.08 -5.40
C ARG A 25 -4.28 -4.68 -5.43
N ARG A 26 -4.51 -3.40 -5.21
CA ARG A 26 -5.77 -2.71 -5.50
C ARG A 26 -5.61 -1.94 -6.80
N PHE A 27 -6.55 -2.12 -7.72
CA PHE A 27 -6.53 -1.49 -9.05
C PHE A 27 -7.53 -0.34 -9.15
N GLY A 28 -7.17 0.67 -9.95
CA GLY A 28 -8.13 1.54 -10.62
C GLY A 28 -8.74 2.61 -9.74
N GLN A 29 -8.08 3.01 -8.66
CA GLN A 29 -8.66 4.01 -7.78
C GLN A 29 -8.45 5.43 -8.32
N ALA A 30 -9.53 6.06 -8.78
CA ALA A 30 -9.53 7.45 -9.20
C ALA A 30 -9.17 8.40 -8.04
N LEU A 31 -8.68 9.59 -8.39
CA LEU A 31 -8.43 10.77 -7.55
C LEU A 31 -9.39 11.89 -8.01
N GLY A 32 -10.20 12.50 -7.13
CA GLY A 32 -11.09 13.63 -7.45
C GLY A 32 -12.58 13.44 -7.11
N THR A 33 -13.47 14.29 -7.64
CA THR A 33 -14.83 14.68 -7.15
C THR A 33 -15.81 13.62 -6.60
N ASP A 34 -15.56 12.32 -6.79
CA ASP A 34 -16.23 11.24 -6.02
C ASP A 34 -15.51 10.90 -4.69
N LEU A 35 -14.42 11.63 -4.38
CA LEU A 35 -13.52 11.47 -3.25
C LEU A 35 -13.48 12.79 -2.47
N GLY A 36 -14.51 12.99 -1.65
CA GLY A 36 -14.44 14.01 -0.61
C GLY A 36 -13.26 13.75 0.34
N THR A 37 -13.08 14.62 1.34
CA THR A 37 -12.14 14.46 2.47
C THR A 37 -12.34 13.18 3.32
N ALA A 38 -13.18 12.24 2.86
CA ALA A 38 -13.47 10.98 3.52
C ALA A 38 -12.31 9.99 3.33
N ALA A 39 -12.05 9.21 4.38
CA ALA A 39 -11.15 8.07 4.31
C ALA A 39 -11.67 7.01 3.34
N TRP A 40 -10.78 6.36 2.62
CA TRP A 40 -11.10 5.27 1.72
C TRP A 40 -10.21 4.07 1.99
N ASP A 41 -10.84 2.91 2.13
CA ASP A 41 -10.17 1.68 2.51
C ASP A 41 -9.47 1.08 1.30
N ILE A 42 -8.19 0.72 1.44
CA ILE A 42 -7.38 0.08 0.39
C ILE A 42 -7.23 -1.41 0.60
N PHE A 43 -7.01 -1.82 1.85
CA PHE A 43 -6.76 -3.20 2.22
C PHE A 43 -7.41 -3.48 3.58
N GLU A 44 -8.00 -4.65 3.72
CA GLU A 44 -8.46 -5.19 5.00
C GLU A 44 -7.59 -6.38 5.37
N ILE A 45 -7.24 -6.45 6.65
CA ILE A 45 -6.40 -7.48 7.26
C ILE A 45 -7.30 -8.31 8.16
N ASP A 46 -7.41 -9.60 7.88
CA ASP A 46 -8.24 -10.54 8.63
C ASP A 46 -7.45 -11.76 9.11
N GLY A 47 -8.00 -12.48 10.08
CA GLY A 47 -7.54 -13.81 10.51
C GLY A 47 -6.32 -13.81 11.44
N GLY A 48 -5.46 -12.79 11.38
CA GLY A 48 -4.33 -12.62 12.29
C GLY A 48 -3.36 -11.53 11.86
N ASP A 49 -2.23 -11.45 12.53
CA ASP A 49 -1.27 -10.37 12.36
C ASP A 49 -0.48 -10.52 11.05
N ILE A 50 -0.03 -9.41 10.49
CA ILE A 50 0.85 -9.37 9.32
C ILE A 50 2.07 -8.50 9.58
N LEU A 51 3.19 -8.87 8.97
CA LEU A 51 4.37 -8.01 8.86
C LEU A 51 4.36 -7.33 7.49
N VAL A 52 4.13 -6.02 7.45
CA VAL A 52 4.22 -5.25 6.21
C VAL A 52 5.69 -5.07 5.85
N THR A 53 6.03 -5.46 4.62
CA THR A 53 7.39 -5.37 4.07
C THR A 53 7.54 -4.23 3.06
N SER A 54 6.46 -3.87 2.37
CA SER A 54 6.42 -2.72 1.47
C SER A 54 4.99 -2.30 1.18
N LEU A 55 4.75 -0.99 1.10
CA LEU A 55 3.53 -0.41 0.58
C LEU A 55 3.91 0.71 -0.38
N TYR A 56 3.33 0.69 -1.59
CA TYR A 56 3.58 1.72 -2.58
C TYR A 56 2.39 1.91 -3.51
N GLY A 57 2.27 3.11 -4.09
CA GLY A 57 1.28 3.49 -5.08
C GLY A 57 1.92 3.73 -6.43
N ILE A 58 1.23 3.42 -7.53
CA ILE A 58 1.66 3.75 -8.89
C ILE A 58 0.57 4.58 -9.57
N VAL A 59 0.94 5.75 -10.09
CA VAL A 59 0.04 6.57 -10.91
C VAL A 59 -0.21 5.88 -12.25
N THR A 60 -1.46 5.47 -12.50
CA THR A 60 -1.88 4.85 -13.78
C THR A 60 -2.59 5.84 -14.70
N THR A 61 -3.09 6.95 -14.15
CA THR A 61 -3.65 8.07 -14.91
C THR A 61 -3.10 9.38 -14.36
N LEU A 62 -2.69 10.29 -15.26
CA LEU A 62 -2.13 11.61 -14.93
C LEU A 62 -2.96 12.35 -13.88
N ILE A 63 -2.28 12.87 -12.86
CA ILE A 63 -2.90 13.74 -11.85
C ILE A 63 -2.84 15.16 -12.42
N ALA A 64 -3.97 15.69 -12.91
CA ALA A 64 -3.97 16.89 -13.74
C ALA A 64 -4.02 18.22 -12.95
N GLY A 65 -4.21 18.17 -11.63
CA GLY A 65 -4.29 19.34 -10.75
C GLY A 65 -4.93 19.02 -9.40
N GLY A 66 -5.05 20.03 -8.54
CA GLY A 66 -5.39 19.83 -7.13
C GLY A 66 -4.16 19.42 -6.32
N ALA A 67 -4.16 19.78 -5.04
CA ALA A 67 -3.08 19.46 -4.10
C ALA A 67 -3.58 18.44 -3.05
N PRO A 68 -3.93 17.20 -3.45
CA PRO A 68 -4.21 16.17 -2.46
C PRO A 68 -2.97 15.97 -1.60
N VAL A 69 -3.23 15.74 -0.33
CA VAL A 69 -2.18 15.43 0.64
C VAL A 69 -2.52 14.04 1.17
N PRO A 70 -2.25 12.97 0.38
CA PRO A 70 -2.61 11.62 0.76
C PRO A 70 -1.84 11.24 2.02
N ARG A 71 -2.55 10.62 2.95
CA ARG A 71 -1.98 10.02 4.15
C ARG A 71 -2.48 8.61 4.30
N VAL A 72 -1.55 7.66 4.38
CA VAL A 72 -1.86 6.27 4.74
C VAL A 72 -2.10 6.18 6.24
N GLN A 73 -3.16 5.48 6.62
CA GLN A 73 -3.56 5.30 8.01
C GLN A 73 -4.12 3.88 8.21
N PHE A 74 -4.14 3.46 9.45
CA PHE A 74 -4.59 2.15 9.86
C PHE A 74 -5.62 2.26 10.99
N THR A 75 -6.70 1.49 10.87
CA THR A 75 -7.72 1.38 11.90
C THR A 75 -7.81 -0.08 12.34
N PRO A 76 -7.30 -0.45 13.52
CA PRO A 76 -7.46 -1.79 14.07
C PRO A 76 -8.94 -2.12 14.30
N ASP A 77 -9.31 -3.40 14.24
CA ASP A 77 -10.67 -3.84 14.59
C ASP A 77 -11.03 -3.46 16.03
N GLY A 78 -12.09 -2.66 16.19
CA GLY A 78 -12.51 -2.11 17.49
C GLY A 78 -11.56 -1.04 18.07
N GLY A 79 -10.55 -0.62 17.29
CA GLY A 79 -9.57 0.39 17.66
C GLY A 79 -9.86 1.79 17.11
N ALA A 80 -8.97 2.71 17.41
CA ALA A 80 -8.99 4.06 16.86
C ALA A 80 -8.03 4.18 15.66
N LEU A 81 -8.42 5.00 14.69
CA LEU A 81 -7.62 5.34 13.53
C LEU A 81 -6.26 5.94 13.94
N THR A 82 -5.19 5.38 13.37
CA THR A 82 -3.81 5.78 13.64
C THR A 82 -3.08 6.05 12.31
N PRO A 83 -2.39 7.19 12.15
CA PRO A 83 -1.61 7.45 10.94
C PRO A 83 -0.43 6.48 10.82
N MET A 84 -0.23 5.91 9.63
CA MET A 84 0.93 5.05 9.31
C MET A 84 2.10 5.85 8.71
N CYS A 85 1.81 7.03 8.17
CA CYS A 85 2.79 7.98 7.67
C CYS A 85 2.33 9.42 7.99
N ALA A 86 3.26 10.37 7.90
CA ALA A 86 2.90 11.77 7.82
C ALA A 86 2.17 12.02 6.49
N ALA A 87 1.31 13.04 6.47
CA ALA A 87 0.62 13.41 5.25
C ALA A 87 1.63 13.84 4.19
N ALA A 88 1.50 13.37 2.95
CA ALA A 88 2.46 13.63 1.87
C ALA A 88 2.65 15.14 1.61
N ALA A 89 3.67 15.50 0.84
CA ALA A 89 3.64 16.80 0.16
C ALA A 89 2.53 16.79 -0.90
N ASP A 90 2.06 17.98 -1.31
CA ASP A 90 1.02 18.12 -2.33
C ASP A 90 1.38 17.31 -3.59
N ILE A 91 0.53 16.33 -3.95
CA ILE A 91 0.71 15.52 -5.17
C ILE A 91 0.08 16.24 -6.36
N ILE A 92 0.86 17.08 -7.03
CA ILE A 92 0.40 17.97 -8.11
C ILE A 92 1.11 17.58 -9.40
N THR A 93 0.35 17.41 -10.49
CA THR A 93 0.90 17.23 -11.86
C THR A 93 1.74 15.97 -12.08
N ASP A 94 1.55 14.93 -11.27
CA ASP A 94 2.35 13.71 -11.36
C ASP A 94 1.97 12.85 -12.57
N ALA A 95 3.00 12.52 -13.36
CA ALA A 95 2.88 11.74 -14.58
C ALA A 95 2.52 10.27 -14.29
N ILE A 96 2.03 9.58 -15.32
CA ILE A 96 1.88 8.12 -15.32
C ILE A 96 3.23 7.46 -14.98
N ASP A 97 3.18 6.34 -14.25
CA ASP A 97 4.31 5.58 -13.74
C ASP A 97 5.13 6.29 -12.65
N THR A 98 4.60 7.39 -12.09
CA THR A 98 5.11 7.94 -10.83
C THR A 98 4.82 6.95 -9.70
N ILE A 99 5.86 6.60 -8.92
CA ILE A 99 5.76 5.63 -7.82
C ILE A 99 5.82 6.39 -6.49
N TYR A 100 4.77 6.22 -5.68
CA TYR A 100 4.74 6.69 -4.30
C TYR A 100 5.16 5.58 -3.34
N THR A 101 6.08 5.84 -2.44
CA THR A 101 6.63 4.80 -1.55
C THR A 101 6.50 5.21 -0.10
N TRP A 102 6.08 4.27 0.74
CA TRP A 102 6.16 4.40 2.17
C TRP A 102 7.38 3.65 2.71
N ASP A 103 8.17 4.32 3.55
CA ASP A 103 9.42 3.79 4.12
C ASP A 103 9.21 3.01 5.43
N GLY A 104 7.96 2.90 5.90
CA GLY A 104 7.62 2.19 7.14
C GLY A 104 7.67 3.03 8.42
N ALA A 105 8.04 4.31 8.36
CA ALA A 105 8.03 5.20 9.52
C ALA A 105 6.71 5.98 9.64
N ILE A 106 6.19 6.12 10.87
CA ILE A 106 4.94 6.86 11.14
C ILE A 106 5.10 8.36 10.87
N ALA A 107 6.29 8.90 11.08
CA ALA A 107 6.58 10.33 10.95
C ALA A 107 7.10 10.74 9.57
N SER A 108 7.36 9.80 8.66
CA SER A 108 7.88 10.09 7.33
C SER A 108 6.76 10.46 6.38
N LEU A 109 7.07 11.31 5.42
CA LEU A 109 6.18 11.62 4.32
C LEU A 109 6.10 10.43 3.37
N LEU A 110 4.94 10.22 2.75
CA LEU A 110 4.86 9.38 1.56
C LEU A 110 5.72 10.04 0.47
N ALA A 111 6.78 9.35 0.04
CA ALA A 111 7.66 9.84 -1.02
C ALA A 111 6.96 9.72 -2.39
N PRO A 112 7.32 10.53 -3.42
CA PRO A 112 8.49 11.38 -3.46
C PRO A 112 8.09 12.84 -3.26
N ALA A 113 8.35 13.40 -2.08
CA ALA A 113 8.31 14.85 -1.91
C ALA A 113 9.47 15.48 -2.72
N GLY A 114 9.29 15.64 -4.04
CA GLY A 114 10.10 16.55 -4.86
C GLY A 114 10.61 16.07 -6.22
N VAL A 115 10.52 14.78 -6.59
CA VAL A 115 10.84 14.35 -7.97
C VAL A 115 10.03 13.10 -8.30
N ALA A 116 9.00 13.24 -9.15
CA ALA A 116 8.33 12.11 -9.79
C ALA A 116 9.39 11.27 -10.53
N SER A 117 9.83 10.18 -9.91
CA SER A 117 10.77 9.26 -10.53
C SER A 117 9.93 8.26 -11.32
N VAL A 118 9.70 8.61 -12.58
CA VAL A 118 8.95 7.76 -13.51
C VAL A 118 9.68 6.41 -13.64
N GLY A 119 8.99 5.33 -13.28
CA GLY A 119 9.49 3.96 -13.46
C GLY A 119 10.65 3.53 -12.53
N VAL A 120 11.08 4.36 -11.58
CA VAL A 120 12.13 4.00 -10.61
C VAL A 120 11.61 4.27 -9.19
N GLY A 121 11.65 3.24 -8.34
CA GLY A 121 11.33 3.41 -6.93
C GLY A 121 12.26 4.42 -6.27
N HIS A 122 11.70 5.34 -5.46
CA HIS A 122 12.49 6.32 -4.74
C HIS A 122 13.47 5.65 -3.76
N ALA A 123 14.57 6.35 -3.40
CA ALA A 123 15.59 5.87 -2.46
C ALA A 123 15.07 5.57 -1.03
N GLY A 124 13.77 5.79 -0.78
CA GLY A 124 13.06 5.53 0.46
C GLY A 124 12.42 4.15 0.60
N PHE A 125 12.68 3.18 -0.30
CA PHE A 125 12.37 1.77 -0.01
C PHE A 125 13.32 1.27 1.10
N SER A 126 13.09 1.62 2.37
CA SER A 126 14.07 1.35 3.44
C SER A 126 13.47 1.03 4.83
N VAL A 127 13.51 -0.28 5.12
CA VAL A 127 13.72 -1.06 6.38
C VAL A 127 12.74 -1.06 7.55
N ASN A 128 11.78 -0.15 7.71
CA ASN A 128 10.89 -0.26 8.88
C ASN A 128 9.72 -1.20 8.59
N TYR A 129 9.85 -2.44 9.04
CA TYR A 129 8.71 -3.36 9.06
C TYR A 129 7.72 -2.92 10.14
N GLN A 130 6.44 -2.93 9.79
CA GLN A 130 5.37 -2.73 10.76
C GLN A 130 4.58 -4.02 10.90
N ILE A 131 4.28 -4.37 12.15
CA ILE A 131 3.31 -5.40 12.47
C ILE A 131 1.96 -4.71 12.53
N LEU A 132 1.02 -5.18 11.73
CA LEU A 132 -0.37 -4.75 11.77
C LEU A 132 -1.22 -5.92 12.25
N VAL A 133 -2.06 -5.63 13.24
CA VAL A 133 -3.13 -6.52 13.70
C VAL A 133 -4.29 -6.50 12.68
N PRO A 134 -5.32 -7.35 12.84
CA PRO A 134 -6.54 -7.24 12.03
C PRO A 134 -7.15 -5.84 12.05
N GLY A 135 -7.63 -5.39 10.90
CA GLY A 135 -8.14 -4.04 10.68
C GLY A 135 -7.96 -3.54 9.26
N VAL A 136 -8.20 -2.25 9.07
CA VAL A 136 -8.29 -1.64 7.74
C VAL A 136 -7.20 -0.62 7.51
N ILE A 137 -6.47 -0.77 6.41
CA ILE A 137 -5.58 0.25 5.88
C ILE A 137 -6.42 1.14 4.96
N SER A 138 -6.40 2.44 5.22
CA SER A 138 -7.09 3.45 4.41
C SER A 138 -6.16 4.59 4.05
N ILE A 139 -6.62 5.42 3.11
CA ILE A 139 -5.97 6.67 2.79
C ILE A 139 -6.98 7.80 2.92
N THR A 140 -6.51 8.93 3.45
CA THR A 140 -7.27 10.18 3.49
C THR A 140 -6.58 11.22 2.66
N ASP A 141 -7.37 12.09 2.03
CA ASP A 141 -6.91 13.38 1.54
C ASP A 141 -7.07 14.42 2.65
N ALA A 142 -5.96 15.00 3.11
CA ALA A 142 -5.97 15.93 4.22
C ALA A 142 -6.27 17.38 3.82
N ASN A 143 -6.32 17.72 2.52
CA ASN A 143 -6.29 19.14 2.13
C ASN A 143 -7.16 19.53 0.91
N ALA A 144 -7.15 18.77 -0.19
CA ALA A 144 -7.91 19.17 -1.39
C ALA A 144 -8.04 18.04 -2.43
N ALA A 145 -9.28 17.80 -2.90
CA ALA A 145 -9.54 16.81 -3.95
C ALA A 145 -8.71 17.07 -5.22
N ALA A 146 -8.08 16.02 -5.76
CA ALA A 146 -7.41 16.08 -7.05
C ALA A 146 -8.41 16.38 -8.18
N THR A 147 -7.93 16.96 -9.27
CA THR A 147 -8.69 17.08 -10.52
C THR A 147 -8.32 15.89 -11.40
N GLY A 148 -8.84 14.71 -11.07
CA GLY A 148 -8.52 13.47 -11.79
C GLY A 148 -7.23 12.80 -11.33
N GLY A 149 -6.92 11.68 -11.98
CA GLY A 149 -5.78 10.82 -11.67
C GLY A 149 -6.24 9.46 -11.16
N VAL A 150 -5.39 8.44 -11.24
CA VAL A 150 -5.68 7.10 -10.72
C VAL A 150 -4.39 6.55 -10.10
N ILE A 151 -4.46 6.03 -8.88
CA ILE A 151 -3.33 5.38 -8.21
C ILE A 151 -3.69 3.92 -7.90
N ASP A 152 -2.83 3.00 -8.33
CA ASP A 152 -2.89 1.60 -7.94
C ASP A 152 -2.01 1.36 -6.71
N TRP A 153 -2.59 0.80 -5.65
CA TRP A 153 -1.87 0.52 -4.40
C TRP A 153 -1.45 -0.94 -4.35
N ILE A 154 -0.21 -1.17 -3.92
CA ILE A 154 0.41 -2.49 -3.84
C ILE A 154 1.01 -2.68 -2.46
N LEU A 155 0.60 -3.76 -1.79
CA LEU A 155 1.10 -4.17 -0.49
C LEU A 155 1.86 -5.49 -0.62
N HIS A 156 3.06 -5.53 -0.04
CA HIS A 156 3.82 -6.75 0.19
C HIS A 156 3.85 -7.03 1.70
N TYR A 157 3.45 -8.23 2.11
CA TYR A 157 3.38 -8.60 3.53
C TYR A 157 3.79 -10.05 3.79
N VAL A 158 4.22 -10.36 5.01
CA VAL A 158 4.43 -11.72 5.50
C VAL A 158 3.33 -12.01 6.54
N PRO A 159 2.44 -12.99 6.32
CA PRO A 159 1.51 -13.44 7.36
C PRO A 159 2.28 -13.96 8.58
N LEU A 160 1.92 -13.50 9.78
CA LEU A 160 2.50 -13.95 11.04
C LEU A 160 1.67 -15.06 11.68
N ASP A 161 0.37 -15.13 11.39
CA ASP A 161 -0.50 -16.25 11.73
C ASP A 161 -0.89 -17.07 10.50
N THR A 162 -1.44 -18.27 10.75
CA THR A 162 -1.80 -19.22 9.68
C THR A 162 -2.98 -18.72 8.86
N ASP A 163 -3.90 -18.01 9.50
CA ASP A 163 -5.14 -17.52 8.89
C ASP A 163 -5.01 -16.06 8.42
N SER A 164 -3.86 -15.41 8.62
CA SER A 164 -3.66 -14.02 8.21
C SER A 164 -3.80 -13.83 6.70
N ILE A 165 -4.74 -12.99 6.31
CA ILE A 165 -5.02 -12.67 4.92
C ILE A 165 -5.20 -11.16 4.75
N VAL A 166 -4.78 -10.66 3.58
CA VAL A 166 -5.06 -9.29 3.17
C VAL A 166 -5.94 -9.32 1.94
N THR A 167 -7.07 -8.62 1.99
CA THR A 167 -8.01 -8.49 0.89
C THR A 167 -7.99 -7.04 0.35
N PRO A 168 -7.94 -6.85 -0.98
CA PRO A 168 -8.08 -5.53 -1.57
C PRO A 168 -9.53 -5.08 -1.44
N GLN A 169 -9.74 -3.84 -0.97
CA GLN A 169 -11.07 -3.26 -0.84
C GLN A 169 -11.44 -2.54 -2.13
N TYR A 170 -12.65 -2.75 -2.62
CA TYR A 170 -13.20 -2.05 -3.78
C TYR A 170 -14.39 -1.22 -3.29
N ALA A 171 -14.36 0.08 -3.57
CA ALA A 171 -15.48 0.97 -3.31
C ALA A 171 -16.56 0.79 -4.38
#